data_AF-A0A845JSM6-F1
#
_entry.id   AF-A0A845JSM6-F1
#
_cell.length_a   1.000
_cell.length_b   1.000
_cell.length_c   1.000
_cell.angle_alpha   90.00
_cell.angle_beta   90.00
_cell.angle_gamma   90.00
#
_symmetry.space_group_name_H-M   'P 1'
#
loop_
_entity.id
_entity.type
_entity.pdbx_description
1 polymer ?
#
loop_
_entity_poly.entity_id
_entity_poly.type
_entity_poly.pdbx_seq_one_letter_code
_entity_poly.pdbx_strand_id
1 'polypeptide(L)' 'MSSVKQLQPLELKKRLENGEDIFLLDVREDWEFSLASIEGSENFPMGEVVDRQQEFA' A
#
# COMPACT_ATOMS: atom_id res chain seq x y z
N MET A 1 19.71 11.20 -5.61
CA MET A 1 18.25 11.04 -5.41
C MET A 1 17.85 9.75 -6.08
N SER A 2 17.43 8.74 -5.31
CA SER A 2 16.94 7.49 -5.88
C SER A 2 15.54 7.73 -6.44
N SER A 3 15.32 7.37 -7.70
CA SER A 3 14.01 7.56 -8.35
C SER A 3 13.08 6.44 -7.92
N VAL A 4 12.04 6.77 -7.15
CA VAL A 4 10.98 5.82 -6.79
C VAL A 4 10.23 5.46 -8.07
N LYS A 5 10.13 4.17 -8.37
CA LYS A 5 9.35 3.68 -9.52
C LYS A 5 7.88 3.94 -9.27
N GLN A 6 7.21 4.55 -10.24
CA GLN A 6 5.77 4.77 -10.21
C GLN A 6 5.02 3.66 -10.95
N LEU A 7 3.80 3.38 -10.52
CA LEU A 7 2.93 2.37 -11.09
C LEU A 7 1.55 2.98 -11.37
N GLN A 8 0.94 2.65 -12.50
CA GLN A 8 -0.43 3.09 -12.81
C GLN A 8 -1.45 2.19 -12.10
N PRO A 9 -2.62 2.71 -11.67
CA PRO A 9 -3.62 1.92 -10.95
C PRO A 9 -4.10 0.67 -11.70
N LEU A 10 -4.28 0.77 -13.03
CA LEU A 10 -4.72 -0.36 -13.86
C LEU A 10 -3.68 -1.48 -13.90
N GLU A 11 -2.39 -1.12 -13.84
CA GLU A 11 -1.30 -2.09 -13.80
C GLU A 11 -1.25 -2.77 -12.43
N LEU A 12 -1.39 -2.01 -11.33
CA LEU A 12 -1.49 -2.59 -9.98
C LEU A 12 -2.62 -3.61 -9.91
N LYS A 13 -3.82 -3.27 -10.41
CA LYS A 13 -4.96 -4.19 -10.43
C LYS A 13 -4.63 -5.50 -11.13
N LYS A 14 -4.02 -5.47 -12.31
CA LYS A 14 -3.64 -6.69 -13.04
C LYS A 14 -2.69 -7.58 -12.25
N ARG A 15 -1.72 -6.99 -11.56
CA ARG A 15 -0.74 -7.74 -10.76
C ARG A 15 -1.39 -8.43 -9.56
N LEU A 16 -2.29 -7.72 -8.88
CA LEU A 16 -3.09 -8.28 -7.80
C LEU A 16 -3.98 -9.43 -8.31
N GLU A 17 -4.66 -9.25 -9.44
CA GLU A 17 -5.50 -10.30 -10.06
C GLU A 17 -4.69 -11.51 -10.54
N ASN A 18 -3.42 -11.31 -10.92
CA ASN A 18 -2.49 -12.39 -11.29
C ASN A 18 -1.93 -13.15 -10.07
N GLY A 19 -2.25 -12.73 -8.84
CA GLY A 19 -1.73 -13.33 -7.62
C GLY A 19 -0.24 -13.05 -7.38
N GLU A 20 0.27 -11.92 -7.87
CA GLU A 20 1.63 -11.48 -7.52
C GLU A 20 1.73 -11.17 -6.03
N ASP A 21 2.85 -11.56 -5.43
CA ASP A 21 3.17 -11.30 -4.03
C ASP A 21 3.55 -9.83 -3.84
N ILE A 22 2.55 -9.01 -3.50
CA ILE A 22 2.66 -7.55 -3.37
C ILE A 22 2.19 -7.14 -1.98
N PHE A 23 3.11 -6.62 -1.18
CA PHE A 23 2.77 -5.87 0.01
C PHE A 23 2.23 -4.49 -0.38
N LEU A 24 0.93 -4.27 -0.21
CA LEU A 24 0.26 -3.02 -0.57
C LEU A 24 0.03 -2.16 0.67
N LEU A 25 0.89 -1.16 0.85
CA LEU A 25 0.81 -0.24 1.99
C LEU A 25 0.01 1.02 1.66
N ASP A 26 -1.04 1.26 2.43
CA ASP A 26 -1.83 2.49 2.41
C ASP A 26 -1.39 3.42 3.55
N VAL A 27 -0.81 4.56 3.19
CA VAL A 27 -0.24 5.53 4.15
C VAL A 27 -1.18 6.67 4.53
N ARG A 28 -2.46 6.56 4.15
CA ARG A 28 -3.51 7.53 4.50
C ARG A 28 -3.93 7.41 5.97
N GLU A 29 -4.69 8.38 6.45
CA GLU A 29 -5.28 8.34 7.78
C GLU A 29 -6.34 7.25 7.91
N ASP A 30 -6.53 6.71 9.13
CA ASP A 30 -7.45 5.60 9.41
C ASP A 30 -8.88 5.85 8.90
N TRP A 31 -9.35 7.10 8.98
CA TRP A 31 -10.69 7.47 8.55
C TRP A 31 -10.84 7.41 7.02
N GLU A 32 -9.79 7.72 6.25
CA GLU A 32 -9.80 7.61 4.78
C GLU A 32 -9.82 6.15 4.35
N PHE A 33 -9.00 5.33 5.02
CA PHE A 33 -8.94 3.90 4.78
C PHE A 33 -10.27 3.22 5.10
N SER A 34 -10.91 3.61 6.20
CA SER A 34 -12.22 3.10 6.61
C SER A 34 -13.35 3.46 5.65
N LEU A 35 -13.23 4.58 4.93
CA LEU A 35 -14.22 4.98 3.91
C LEU A 35 -14.06 4.18 2.61
N ALA A 36 -12.82 3.96 2.19
CA ALA A 36 -12.50 3.14 1.02
C ALA A 36 -11.03 2.70 1.04
N SER A 37 -10.79 1.43 0.75
CA SER A 37 -9.46 0.83 0.63
C SER A 37 -9.40 -0.17 -0.51
N ILE A 38 -8.19 -0.54 -0.91
CA ILE A 38 -7.98 -1.63 -1.87
C ILE A 38 -7.99 -2.94 -1.06
N GLU A 39 -8.74 -3.93 -1.53
CA GLU A 39 -8.76 -5.23 -0.84
C GLU A 39 -7.34 -5.82 -0.73
N GLY A 40 -6.97 -6.25 0.48
CA GLY A 40 -5.65 -6.78 0.79
C GLY A 40 -4.57 -5.72 1.11
N SER A 41 -4.89 -4.42 1.06
CA SER A 41 -3.95 -3.39 1.53
C SER A 41 -3.91 -3.28 3.06
N GLU A 42 -2.73 -3.02 3.61
CA GLU A 42 -2.55 -2.70 5.04
C GLU A 42 -2.44 -1.19 5.25
N ASN A 43 -2.98 -0.67 6.34
CA ASN A 43 -2.97 0.76 6.63
C ASN A 43 -2.00 1.09 7.77
N PHE A 44 -0.93 1.81 7.43
CA PHE A 44 -0.06 2.48 8.41
C PHE A 44 0.01 3.96 8.06
N PRO A 45 -0.65 4.84 8.81
CA PRO A 45 -0.60 6.28 8.56
C PRO A 45 0.84 6.76 8.39
N MET A 46 1.08 7.70 7.48
CA MET A 46 2.43 8.13 7.07
C MET A 46 3.38 8.42 8.24
N GLY A 47 2.86 8.97 9.34
CA GLY A 47 3.65 9.27 10.55
C GLY A 47 4.16 8.04 11.30
N GLU A 48 3.55 6.87 11.10
CA GLU A 48 3.86 5.61 11.78
C GLU A 48 4.67 4.64 10.90
N VAL A 49 4.72 4.86 9.59
CA VAL A 49 5.34 3.95 8.60
C VAL A 49 6.77 3.55 8.98
N VAL A 50 7.57 4.51 9.46
CA VAL A 50 8.97 4.25 9.82
C VAL A 50 9.08 3.40 11.08
N ASP A 51 8.25 3.68 12.09
CA ASP A 51 8.27 2.98 13.37
C ASP A 51 7.73 1.55 13.24
N ARG A 52 6.79 1.34 12.31
CA ARG A 52 6.10 0.07 12.04
C ARG A 52 6.70 -0.74 10.91
N GLN A 53 7.86 -0.33 10.37
CA GLN A 53 8.52 -1.01 9.25
C GLN A 53 8.79 -2.51 9.50
N GLN A 54 8.96 -2.91 10.76
CA GLN A 54 9.19 -4.30 11.14
C GLN A 54 7.95 -5.19 11.02
N GLU A 55 6.76 -4.60 10.84
CA GLU A 55 5.50 -5.31 10.64
C GLU A 55 5.24 -5.66 9.16
N PHE A 56 6.06 -5.16 8.23
CA PHE A 56 5.84 -5.39 6.80
C PHE A 56 6.06 -6.88 6.46
N ALA A 57 5.11 -7.46 5.72
CA ALA A 57 5.15 -8.86 5.30
C ALA A 57 6.26 -9.15 4.27
#